data_AF-A0AA35JBF7-F1
#
_entry.id   AF-A0AA35JBF7-F1
#
_cell.length_a   1.000
_cell.length_b   1.000
_cell.length_c   1.000
_cell.angle_alpha   90.00
_cell.angle_beta   90.00
_cell.angle_gamma   90.00
#
_symmetry.space_group_name_H-M   'P 1'
#
loop_
_entity.id
_entity.type
_entity.pdbx_description
1 polymer ?
#
loop_
_entity_poly.entity_id
_entity_poly.type
_entity_poly.pdbx_seq_one_letter_code
_entity_poly.pdbx_strand_id
1 'polypeptide(L)'
;MLSILRNSVRLNSRALGIVPSAARTLASARVSKRLLTNSSTLLQKETKDDKPKSILTDDMLFKAGVDVDENGQAKNEGKREGEEEGEEGEGQNGPSSQGEKSKRRRQTSTDIKREKYANWFYIFSLSALAGGTIYMARNWEPQEAEELKKDIGDGYTLSLMYKRFKARFNSMFTYFQEPPFPDLLPPPPPAPYQRPLTLVITLEDFLVHSEWSQKYGWRTAKRPGADYFLGYLSQYFEIVLFSSNYMMYSEKIAEKLDPIHAFVSYNLFKEHCVYKDGVHIKDLSKLNRDLSKVIIIDTDPNSYKLQPENAIPMEPWNGEADDKLVRLIPFLEYLATQQTKDVRPILDSFQDKKNLATEFDHRVKKLKDKFHGERSNGNWALKVLGVKNDLNGGQKFPLDLIHEEGQKNYLMFMKMIEEEKEKIRIQQEQMSGQTFTLKDYVEGNLPSPEEQMKMQMEKQKEVDALFEEEKKKKKSAESK
;
A
#
# COMPACT_ATOMS: atom_id res chain seq x y z
N MET A 1 -1.78 21.84 61.66
CA MET A 1 -2.00 20.72 62.59
C MET A 1 -2.54 19.54 61.77
N LEU A 2 -1.68 18.63 61.29
CA LEU A 2 -1.20 17.40 61.94
C LEU A 2 -2.28 16.30 62.12
N SER A 3 -2.23 15.28 61.24
CA SER A 3 -2.12 13.83 61.52
C SER A 3 -2.43 13.07 60.21
N ILE A 4 -1.51 12.39 59.51
CA ILE A 4 -0.65 11.24 59.83
C ILE A 4 -1.44 9.97 60.18
N LEU A 5 -1.34 8.97 59.29
CA LEU A 5 -1.10 7.51 59.53
C LEU A 5 -1.29 6.78 58.18
N ARG A 6 -0.25 6.56 57.36
CA ARG A 6 0.67 5.40 57.35
C ARG A 6 0.00 4.07 57.73
N ASN A 7 -0.15 3.17 56.76
CA ASN A 7 -0.20 1.73 57.03
C ASN A 7 0.75 0.98 56.11
N SER A 8 1.38 -0.02 56.69
CA SER A 8 2.72 -0.52 56.37
C SER A 8 2.71 -1.85 55.62
N VAL A 9 3.78 -2.01 54.85
CA VAL A 9 4.30 -3.24 54.24
C VAL A 9 4.44 -4.35 55.28
N ARG A 10 4.00 -5.57 54.95
CA ARG A 10 4.52 -6.80 55.54
C ARG A 10 4.89 -7.81 54.45
N LEU A 11 6.20 -7.99 54.31
CA LEU A 11 6.87 -9.11 53.69
C LEU A 11 6.66 -10.37 54.55
N ASN A 12 6.36 -11.51 53.93
CA ASN A 12 6.51 -12.82 54.55
C ASN A 12 7.68 -13.57 53.90
N SER A 13 8.52 -14.14 54.75
CA SER A 13 9.73 -14.89 54.43
C SER A 13 9.65 -16.31 54.99
N ARG A 14 10.24 -17.24 54.23
CA ARG A 14 10.86 -18.53 54.62
C ARG A 14 10.00 -19.65 55.23
N ALA A 15 10.02 -20.81 54.56
CA ALA A 15 10.74 -22.03 54.97
C ALA A 15 10.60 -23.09 53.84
N LEU A 16 11.66 -23.51 53.15
CA LEU A 16 12.60 -24.60 53.48
C LEU A 16 11.93 -25.98 53.58
N GLY A 17 12.10 -26.78 52.52
CA GLY A 17 11.88 -28.22 52.48
C GLY A 17 12.92 -28.86 51.56
N ILE A 18 13.71 -29.77 52.13
CA ILE A 18 14.96 -30.34 51.65
C ILE A 18 14.71 -31.72 50.99
N VAL A 19 15.46 -31.95 49.90
CA VAL A 19 15.82 -33.13 49.05
C VAL A 19 15.67 -34.56 49.63
N PRO A 20 15.54 -35.63 48.79
CA PRO A 20 16.70 -36.24 48.08
C PRO A 20 16.37 -36.60 46.59
N SER A 21 17.22 -36.31 45.60
CA SER A 21 18.48 -37.01 45.24
C SER A 21 18.30 -38.51 45.00
N ALA A 22 18.02 -38.88 43.74
CA ALA A 22 18.24 -40.23 43.22
C ALA A 22 18.89 -40.13 41.84
N ALA A 23 20.15 -40.55 41.81
CA ALA A 23 21.07 -40.52 40.69
C ALA A 23 20.64 -41.47 39.56
N ARG A 24 20.76 -40.99 38.31
CA ARG A 24 21.09 -41.84 37.15
C ARG A 24 22.12 -41.13 36.27
N THR A 25 23.37 -41.54 36.49
CA THR A 25 24.40 -41.81 35.48
C THR A 25 24.63 -40.76 34.38
N LEU A 26 25.68 -39.96 34.61
CA LEU A 26 26.47 -39.26 33.61
C LEU A 26 27.08 -40.25 32.61
N ALA A 27 26.58 -40.28 31.39
CA ALA A 27 27.29 -40.84 30.25
C ALA A 27 28.08 -39.71 29.56
N SER A 28 29.39 -39.79 29.67
CA SER A 28 30.38 -38.96 28.99
C SER A 28 30.22 -39.07 27.48
N ALA A 29 29.68 -38.02 26.83
CA ALA A 29 29.74 -37.88 25.38
C ALA A 29 31.03 -37.12 25.01
N ARG A 30 32.08 -37.88 24.70
CA ARG A 30 33.32 -37.36 24.10
C ARG A 30 33.00 -36.66 22.77
N VAL A 31 33.30 -35.37 22.69
CA VAL A 31 33.37 -34.62 21.44
C VAL A 31 34.46 -35.22 20.57
N SER A 32 34.07 -35.94 19.53
CA SER A 32 34.97 -36.61 18.60
C SER A 32 35.06 -35.76 17.32
N LYS A 33 36.23 -35.15 17.09
CA LYS A 33 36.62 -34.54 15.81
C LYS A 33 36.72 -35.64 14.73
N ARG A 34 35.85 -35.64 13.71
CA ARG A 34 36.05 -36.31 12.40
C ARG A 34 35.27 -35.51 11.35
N LEU A 35 35.96 -34.75 10.49
CA LEU A 35 36.38 -35.14 9.13
C LEU A 35 35.22 -35.65 8.27
N LEU A 36 34.65 -34.72 7.50
CA LEU A 36 33.70 -34.97 6.42
C LEU A 36 34.42 -35.70 5.28
N THR A 37 34.01 -36.94 5.04
CA THR A 37 34.37 -37.70 3.85
C THR A 37 33.10 -38.25 3.22
N ASN A 38 33.00 -38.07 1.90
CA ASN A 38 31.88 -38.42 1.05
C ASN A 38 31.67 -39.93 0.98
N SER A 39 30.41 -40.38 1.02
CA SER A 39 29.99 -41.60 0.32
C SER A 39 28.50 -41.52 -0.02
N SER A 40 28.23 -41.34 -1.31
CA SER A 40 26.90 -41.40 -1.93
C SER A 40 26.71 -42.81 -2.50
N THR A 41 25.84 -43.62 -1.88
CA THR A 41 25.32 -44.85 -2.51
C THR A 41 23.90 -45.14 -2.01
N LEU A 42 22.90 -44.71 -2.78
CA LEU A 42 21.64 -45.43 -3.00
C LEU A 42 20.73 -44.60 -3.91
N LEU A 43 20.85 -44.83 -5.22
CA LEU A 43 19.75 -44.76 -6.18
C LEU A 43 20.29 -45.29 -7.52
N GLN A 44 20.03 -46.57 -7.77
CA GLN A 44 20.17 -47.18 -9.08
C GLN A 44 18.79 -47.67 -9.50
N LYS A 45 18.20 -47.01 -10.51
CA LYS A 45 17.53 -47.71 -11.61
C LYS A 45 17.40 -46.79 -12.83
N GLU A 46 17.66 -47.39 -13.98
CA GLU A 46 18.01 -46.84 -15.30
C GLU A 46 16.90 -46.03 -16.00
N THR A 47 17.29 -45.13 -16.92
CA THR A 47 17.13 -45.32 -18.39
C THR A 47 17.72 -44.13 -19.18
N LYS A 48 18.51 -44.47 -20.22
CA LYS A 48 18.77 -43.80 -21.51
C LYS A 48 19.38 -42.39 -21.57
N ASP A 49 20.37 -42.31 -22.46
CA ASP A 49 21.17 -41.17 -22.89
C ASP A 49 20.35 -39.95 -23.35
N ASP A 50 20.69 -38.77 -22.84
CA ASP A 50 20.54 -37.51 -23.58
C ASP A 50 21.60 -36.48 -23.10
N LYS A 51 22.54 -36.13 -23.98
CA LYS A 51 23.48 -35.01 -23.79
C LYS A 51 22.75 -33.70 -24.14
N PRO A 52 22.97 -32.58 -23.43
CA PRO A 52 22.42 -31.29 -23.83
C PRO A 52 23.04 -30.84 -25.17
N LYS A 53 22.20 -30.58 -26.17
CA LYS A 53 22.60 -30.03 -27.47
C LYS A 53 23.03 -28.57 -27.31
N SER A 54 24.18 -28.24 -27.87
CA SER A 54 24.68 -26.87 -28.02
C SER A 54 23.74 -26.08 -28.95
N ILE A 55 23.42 -24.84 -28.58
CA ILE A 55 22.51 -23.92 -29.30
C ILE A 55 23.16 -23.30 -30.55
N LEU A 56 24.40 -23.65 -30.86
CA LEU A 56 25.05 -23.27 -32.12
C LEU A 56 25.09 -24.48 -33.05
N THR A 57 24.17 -24.49 -34.02
CA THR A 57 24.14 -25.42 -35.14
C THR A 57 24.92 -24.85 -36.33
N ASP A 58 25.61 -25.73 -37.07
CA ASP A 58 26.50 -25.39 -38.19
C ASP A 58 25.85 -24.53 -39.29
N ASP A 59 24.51 -24.57 -39.42
CA ASP A 59 23.73 -23.68 -40.31
C ASP A 59 23.89 -22.18 -40.01
N MET A 60 24.20 -21.80 -38.76
CA MET A 60 24.42 -20.40 -38.38
C MET A 60 25.85 -19.91 -38.70
N LEU A 61 26.82 -20.81 -38.87
CA LEU A 61 28.16 -20.46 -39.34
C LEU A 61 28.22 -20.34 -40.87
N PHE A 62 27.46 -21.16 -41.59
CA PHE A 62 27.36 -21.08 -43.06
C PHE A 62 26.80 -19.74 -43.55
N LYS A 63 25.81 -19.18 -42.84
CA LYS A 63 25.19 -17.88 -43.17
C LYS A 63 26.08 -16.65 -42.92
N ALA A 64 27.23 -16.84 -42.24
CA ALA A 64 28.19 -15.78 -41.92
C ALA A 64 29.34 -15.66 -42.95
N GLY A 65 29.33 -16.44 -44.03
CA GLY A 65 30.19 -16.22 -45.21
C GLY A 65 31.66 -16.60 -45.01
N VAL A 66 31.94 -17.67 -44.29
CA VAL A 66 33.30 -18.24 -44.16
C VAL A 66 33.24 -19.70 -44.59
N ASP A 67 33.67 -19.98 -45.82
CA ASP A 67 33.87 -21.34 -46.31
C ASP A 67 35.15 -21.93 -45.69
N VAL A 68 35.09 -23.18 -45.22
CA VAL A 68 36.25 -23.94 -44.74
C VAL A 68 36.12 -25.38 -45.25
N ASP A 69 37.11 -25.82 -46.05
CA ASP A 69 37.26 -27.19 -46.54
C ASP A 69 37.73 -28.18 -45.45
N GLU A 70 37.58 -29.48 -45.73
CA GLU A 70 37.48 -30.62 -44.79
C GLU A 70 38.73 -31.04 -43.99
N ASN A 71 39.75 -30.18 -43.81
CA ASN A 71 40.88 -30.50 -42.92
C ASN A 71 41.41 -29.23 -42.23
N GLY A 72 40.84 -28.93 -41.06
CA GLY A 72 41.06 -27.67 -40.34
C GLY A 72 42.50 -27.40 -39.90
N GLN A 73 43.20 -26.53 -40.63
CA GLN A 73 44.23 -25.62 -40.10
C GLN A 73 44.19 -24.28 -40.84
N ALA A 74 44.18 -23.18 -40.08
CA ALA A 74 44.36 -21.83 -40.59
C ALA A 74 45.76 -21.32 -40.25
N LYS A 75 46.50 -20.84 -41.25
CA LYS A 75 47.34 -19.64 -41.08
C LYS A 75 47.59 -18.93 -42.41
N ASN A 76 47.50 -17.61 -42.30
CA ASN A 76 47.60 -16.57 -43.30
C ASN A 76 49.03 -16.45 -43.85
N GLU A 77 49.20 -16.31 -45.16
CA GLU A 77 49.82 -15.14 -45.81
C GLU A 77 50.00 -15.35 -47.33
N GLY A 78 49.87 -14.26 -48.07
CA GLY A 78 49.82 -14.30 -49.53
C GLY A 78 51.12 -14.68 -50.25
N LYS A 79 50.92 -15.16 -51.48
CA LYS A 79 51.86 -15.27 -52.63
C LYS A 79 52.94 -16.37 -52.55
N ARG A 80 52.73 -17.48 -53.28
CA ARG A 80 53.30 -17.77 -54.62
C ARG A 80 52.93 -19.18 -55.12
N GLU A 81 53.02 -19.29 -56.44
CA GLU A 81 52.75 -20.39 -57.39
C GLU A 81 53.20 -21.82 -57.01
N GLY A 82 52.43 -22.81 -57.49
CA GLY A 82 52.93 -23.92 -58.33
C GLY A 82 53.20 -25.29 -57.70
N GLU A 83 52.44 -26.30 -58.17
CA GLU A 83 52.78 -27.74 -58.36
C GLU A 83 53.12 -28.58 -57.11
N GLU A 84 52.95 -29.91 -57.04
CA GLU A 84 52.07 -30.97 -57.57
C GLU A 84 52.50 -32.27 -56.78
N GLU A 85 51.63 -33.28 -56.67
CA GLU A 85 51.91 -34.69 -56.24
C GLU A 85 52.35 -34.95 -54.76
N GLY A 86 52.02 -36.05 -54.05
CA GLY A 86 51.31 -37.30 -54.29
C GLY A 86 51.47 -38.26 -53.07
N GLU A 87 50.57 -39.25 -52.98
CA GLU A 87 50.65 -40.58 -52.32
C GLU A 87 50.54 -40.81 -50.79
N GLU A 88 49.36 -41.35 -50.42
CA GLU A 88 49.03 -42.65 -49.77
C GLU A 88 49.86 -43.31 -48.64
N GLY A 89 49.14 -43.91 -47.68
CA GLY A 89 49.61 -45.07 -46.91
C GLY A 89 48.97 -45.30 -45.52
N GLU A 90 47.92 -46.14 -45.45
CA GLU A 90 47.31 -46.66 -44.21
C GLU A 90 48.11 -47.76 -43.50
N GLY A 91 47.88 -47.97 -42.20
CA GLY A 91 48.30 -49.19 -41.48
C GLY A 91 47.82 -49.27 -40.02
N GLN A 92 46.92 -50.21 -39.72
CA GLN A 92 46.34 -50.55 -38.40
C GLN A 92 47.23 -51.50 -37.56
N ASN A 93 47.17 -51.40 -36.22
CA ASN A 93 46.73 -52.46 -35.25
C ASN A 93 47.42 -52.42 -33.86
N GLY A 94 46.62 -52.70 -32.82
CA GLY A 94 47.06 -53.49 -31.65
C GLY A 94 47.08 -52.80 -30.27
N PRO A 95 46.36 -53.32 -29.24
CA PRO A 95 46.12 -52.62 -27.96
C PRO A 95 47.18 -52.95 -26.89
N SER A 96 47.47 -52.01 -25.98
CA SER A 96 48.20 -52.32 -24.75
C SER A 96 47.68 -51.51 -23.54
N SER A 97 47.39 -52.26 -22.49
CA SER A 97 46.98 -51.80 -21.17
C SER A 97 48.15 -51.20 -20.39
N GLN A 98 48.11 -49.91 -20.08
CA GLN A 98 48.95 -49.28 -19.06
C GLN A 98 48.16 -48.19 -18.33
N GLY A 99 48.33 -48.12 -17.02
CA GLY A 99 47.41 -47.52 -16.05
C GLY A 99 46.95 -46.10 -16.34
N GLU A 100 45.72 -45.80 -15.92
CA GLU A 100 45.14 -44.45 -15.92
C GLU A 100 45.87 -43.54 -14.95
N LYS A 101 47.04 -43.04 -15.37
CA LYS A 101 47.55 -41.76 -14.88
C LYS A 101 46.58 -40.71 -15.42
N SER A 102 45.78 -40.12 -14.53
CA SER A 102 44.94 -38.96 -14.82
C SER A 102 45.72 -37.98 -15.70
N LYS A 103 45.38 -37.95 -17.00
CA LYS A 103 45.99 -37.02 -17.95
C LYS A 103 45.59 -35.63 -17.45
N ARG A 104 46.52 -34.93 -16.79
CA ARG A 104 46.38 -33.50 -16.49
C ARG A 104 45.94 -32.83 -17.78
N ARG A 105 44.69 -32.35 -17.80
CA ARG A 105 44.13 -31.63 -18.94
C ARG A 105 45.13 -30.54 -19.29
N ARG A 106 45.70 -30.59 -20.50
CA ARG A 106 46.71 -29.65 -20.97
C ARG A 106 46.04 -28.27 -21.03
N GLN A 107 46.21 -27.47 -19.98
CA GLN A 107 45.68 -26.11 -19.93
C GLN A 107 46.33 -25.31 -21.05
N THR A 108 45.51 -24.71 -21.91
CA THR A 108 46.01 -23.85 -22.99
C THR A 108 46.52 -22.54 -22.39
N SER A 109 47.45 -21.87 -23.08
CA SER A 109 47.98 -20.58 -22.62
C SER A 109 46.88 -19.51 -22.49
N THR A 110 45.79 -19.65 -23.24
CA THR A 110 44.57 -18.84 -23.13
C THR A 110 43.76 -19.14 -21.87
N ASP A 111 43.67 -20.40 -21.45
CA ASP A 111 42.98 -20.79 -20.21
C ASP A 111 43.73 -20.27 -18.98
N ILE A 112 45.06 -20.38 -18.96
CA ILE A 112 45.91 -19.85 -17.87
C ILE A 112 45.76 -18.32 -17.75
N LYS A 113 45.64 -17.61 -18.88
CA LYS A 113 45.38 -16.16 -18.88
C LYS A 113 43.99 -15.86 -18.29
N ARG A 114 42.95 -16.59 -18.71
CA ARG A 114 41.58 -16.43 -18.17
C ARG A 114 41.50 -16.74 -16.69
N GLU A 115 42.18 -17.77 -16.21
CA GLU A 115 42.27 -18.11 -14.78
C GLU A 115 42.98 -17.02 -13.97
N LYS A 116 44.06 -16.43 -14.52
CA LYS A 116 44.71 -15.28 -13.88
C LYS A 116 43.77 -14.08 -13.79
N TYR A 117 43.07 -13.73 -14.87
CA TYR A 117 42.10 -12.63 -14.84
C TYR A 117 40.92 -12.93 -13.91
N ALA A 118 40.43 -14.17 -13.87
CA ALA A 118 39.38 -14.58 -12.95
C ALA A 118 39.85 -14.49 -11.49
N ASN A 119 41.07 -14.95 -11.17
CA ASN A 119 41.64 -14.82 -9.83
C ASN A 119 41.82 -13.36 -9.44
N TRP A 120 42.32 -12.51 -10.34
CA TRP A 120 42.41 -11.06 -10.11
C TRP A 120 41.04 -10.42 -9.91
N PHE A 121 40.03 -10.84 -10.67
CA PHE A 121 38.65 -10.40 -10.51
C PHE A 121 38.07 -10.81 -9.15
N TYR A 122 38.31 -12.04 -8.69
CA TYR A 122 37.87 -12.51 -7.37
C TYR A 122 38.60 -11.77 -6.23
N ILE A 123 39.91 -11.55 -6.36
CA ILE A 123 40.68 -10.78 -5.38
C ILE A 123 40.15 -9.34 -5.30
N PHE A 124 39.96 -8.68 -6.44
CA PHE A 124 39.46 -7.31 -6.48
C PHE A 124 38.04 -7.20 -5.92
N SER A 125 37.13 -8.10 -6.31
CA SER A 125 35.76 -8.10 -5.80
C SER A 125 35.70 -8.36 -4.29
N LEU A 126 36.52 -9.28 -3.77
CA LEU A 126 36.57 -9.56 -2.33
C LEU A 126 37.20 -8.41 -1.54
N SER A 127 38.26 -7.77 -2.07
CA SER A 127 38.83 -6.56 -1.49
C SER A 127 37.85 -5.39 -1.50
N ALA A 128 37.09 -5.21 -2.58
CA ALA A 128 36.05 -4.19 -2.67
C ALA A 128 34.90 -4.44 -1.67
N LEU A 129 34.45 -5.69 -1.52
CA LEU A 129 33.47 -6.06 -0.51
C LEU A 129 33.99 -5.82 0.90
N ALA A 130 35.22 -6.25 1.22
CA ALA A 130 35.83 -6.01 2.53
C ALA A 130 35.95 -4.50 2.82
N GLY A 131 36.44 -3.71 1.86
CA GLY A 131 36.50 -2.26 1.97
C GLY A 131 35.12 -1.63 2.18
N GLY A 132 34.11 -2.07 1.41
CA GLY A 132 32.73 -1.61 1.54
C GLY A 132 32.10 -1.94 2.89
N THR A 133 32.34 -3.14 3.43
CA THR A 133 31.85 -3.51 4.78
C THR A 133 32.49 -2.68 5.89
N ILE A 134 33.79 -2.40 5.79
CA ILE A 134 34.51 -1.55 6.76
C ILE A 134 34.01 -0.10 6.65
N TYR A 135 33.83 0.40 5.43
CA TYR A 135 33.26 1.73 5.19
C TYR A 135 31.86 1.85 5.79
N MET A 136 30.99 0.86 5.59
CA MET A 136 29.65 0.84 6.20
C MET A 136 29.66 0.64 7.73
N ALA A 137 30.77 0.17 8.32
CA ALA A 137 30.92 0.01 9.78
C ALA A 137 31.50 1.25 10.49
N ARG A 138 31.83 2.31 9.75
CA ARG A 138 32.38 3.57 10.28
C ARG A 138 31.44 4.25 11.29
N ASN A 139 31.95 5.21 12.05
CA ASN A 139 31.13 6.02 12.98
C ASN A 139 30.08 6.86 12.24
N TRP A 140 29.10 7.39 12.97
CA TRP A 140 28.04 8.19 12.36
C TRP A 140 28.53 9.56 11.91
N GLU A 141 28.07 10.05 10.77
CA GLU A 141 28.30 11.43 10.32
C GLU A 141 27.13 12.35 10.74
N PRO A 142 27.37 13.65 10.97
CA PRO A 142 26.33 14.58 11.40
C PRO A 142 25.16 14.70 10.41
N GLN A 143 25.38 14.45 9.12
CA GLN A 143 24.37 14.51 8.05
C GLN A 143 23.51 13.25 7.88
N GLU A 144 23.83 12.12 8.53
CA GLU A 144 23.07 10.87 8.43
C GLU A 144 21.75 10.92 9.25
N ALA A 145 20.71 10.19 8.80
CA ALA A 145 19.36 10.21 9.39
C ALA A 145 19.37 10.02 10.92
N GLU A 146 18.72 10.95 11.63
CA GLU A 146 18.75 11.04 13.10
C GLU A 146 18.06 9.83 13.77
N GLU A 147 17.13 9.19 13.06
CA GLU A 147 16.42 7.98 13.49
C GLU A 147 17.35 6.77 13.66
N LEU A 148 18.38 6.63 12.81
CA LEU A 148 19.34 5.53 12.87
C LEU A 148 20.36 5.71 14.02
N LYS A 149 20.58 6.95 14.46
CA LYS A 149 21.54 7.31 15.51
C LYS A 149 21.01 7.03 16.92
N LYS A 150 19.69 7.07 17.10
CA LYS A 150 19.03 7.06 18.41
C LYS A 150 19.33 5.80 19.24
N ASP A 151 19.54 4.66 18.58
CA ASP A 151 19.71 3.35 19.24
C ASP A 151 21.15 2.80 19.22
N ILE A 152 22.10 3.45 18.53
CA ILE A 152 23.45 2.90 18.29
C ILE A 152 24.54 3.96 18.52
N GLY A 153 25.29 3.82 19.62
CA GLY A 153 26.41 4.71 19.96
C GLY A 153 27.67 4.52 19.11
N ASP A 154 28.60 5.47 19.23
CA ASP A 154 29.89 5.45 18.54
C ASP A 154 30.94 4.56 19.23
N GLY A 155 31.85 3.99 18.44
CA GLY A 155 32.96 3.16 18.91
C GLY A 155 33.35 2.04 17.94
N TYR A 156 34.55 1.48 18.13
CA TYR A 156 35.10 0.40 17.29
C TYR A 156 34.92 -1.00 17.88
N THR A 157 33.88 -1.19 18.70
CA THR A 157 33.55 -2.52 19.21
C THR A 157 32.89 -3.34 18.12
N LEU A 158 33.32 -4.59 17.89
CA LEU A 158 32.78 -5.50 16.86
C LEU A 158 31.24 -5.57 16.85
N SER A 159 30.61 -5.62 18.04
CA SER A 159 29.15 -5.62 18.14
C SER A 159 28.51 -4.30 17.67
N LEU A 160 29.11 -3.15 17.97
CA LEU A 160 28.58 -1.84 17.56
C LEU A 160 28.82 -1.62 16.07
N MET A 161 30.00 -1.98 15.58
CA MET A 161 30.35 -1.97 14.15
C MET A 161 29.36 -2.80 13.33
N TYR A 162 29.03 -4.02 13.79
CA TYR A 162 28.04 -4.87 13.13
C TYR A 162 26.62 -4.27 13.17
N LYS A 163 26.21 -3.69 14.30
CA LYS A 163 24.90 -3.01 14.41
C LYS A 163 24.78 -1.85 13.42
N ARG A 164 25.84 -1.03 13.27
CA ARG A 164 25.88 0.07 12.29
C ARG A 164 25.88 -0.42 10.85
N PHE A 165 26.73 -1.42 10.55
CA PHE A 165 26.73 -2.06 9.24
C PHE A 165 25.33 -2.57 8.88
N LYS A 166 24.68 -3.30 9.79
CA LYS A 166 23.33 -3.82 9.60
C LYS A 166 22.31 -2.70 9.41
N ALA A 167 22.37 -1.64 10.21
CA ALA A 167 21.47 -0.50 10.11
C ALA A 167 21.63 0.23 8.76
N ARG A 168 22.86 0.53 8.32
CA ARG A 168 23.14 1.14 7.00
C ARG A 168 22.79 0.23 5.84
N PHE A 169 23.09 -1.06 5.95
CA PHE A 169 22.73 -2.04 4.92
C PHE A 169 21.22 -2.13 4.78
N ASN A 170 20.48 -2.16 5.89
CA ASN A 170 19.03 -2.14 5.87
C ASN A 170 18.47 -0.81 5.33
N SER A 171 19.07 0.34 5.67
CA SER A 171 18.62 1.65 5.15
C SER A 171 18.81 1.82 3.64
N MET A 172 19.69 1.04 3.01
CA MET A 172 19.76 0.98 1.54
C MET A 172 18.51 0.31 0.94
N PHE A 173 17.84 -0.56 1.71
CA PHE A 173 16.62 -1.25 1.29
C PHE A 173 15.34 -0.61 1.86
N THR A 174 15.42 0.35 2.79
CA THR A 174 14.24 1.03 3.35
C THR A 174 13.48 1.82 2.29
N TYR A 175 14.16 2.34 1.27
CA TYR A 175 13.51 2.98 0.11
C TYR A 175 12.46 2.07 -0.57
N PHE A 176 12.64 0.74 -0.53
CA PHE A 176 11.69 -0.22 -1.10
C PHE A 176 10.62 -0.69 -0.11
N GLN A 177 10.75 -0.36 1.17
CA GLN A 177 9.88 -0.86 2.25
C GLN A 177 8.99 0.22 2.84
N GLU A 178 9.45 1.47 2.86
CA GLU A 178 8.75 2.60 3.44
C GLU A 178 8.20 3.52 2.34
N PRO A 179 7.05 4.18 2.58
CA PRO A 179 6.49 5.14 1.63
C PRO A 179 7.44 6.33 1.39
N PRO A 180 7.30 7.02 0.25
CA PRO A 180 8.21 8.09 -0.17
C PRO A 180 8.21 9.33 0.75
N PHE A 181 7.18 9.49 1.59
CA PHE A 181 7.04 10.59 2.53
C PHE A 181 6.91 10.07 3.97
N PRO A 182 7.46 10.81 4.97
CA PRO A 182 7.32 10.44 6.38
C PRO A 182 5.84 10.48 6.80
N ASP A 183 5.14 11.54 6.38
CA ASP A 183 3.71 11.74 6.54
C ASP A 183 3.02 11.71 5.17
N LEU A 184 1.93 10.94 5.06
CA LEU A 184 1.16 10.75 3.84
C LEU A 184 0.20 11.90 3.55
N LEU A 185 -0.26 12.59 4.59
CA LEU A 185 -1.22 13.69 4.46
C LEU A 185 -0.64 15.01 4.98
N PRO A 186 -1.01 16.14 4.36
CA PRO A 186 -0.72 17.46 4.92
C PRO A 186 -1.42 17.64 6.28
N PRO A 187 -1.00 18.63 7.08
CA PRO A 187 -1.67 18.93 8.34
C PRO A 187 -3.16 19.24 8.11
N PRO A 188 -4.04 18.95 9.09
CA PRO A 188 -5.46 19.25 8.97
C PRO A 188 -5.71 20.72 8.64
N PRO A 189 -6.74 21.04 7.83
CA PRO A 189 -7.07 22.42 7.50
C PRO A 189 -7.48 23.22 8.75
N PRO A 190 -7.31 24.54 8.75
CA PRO A 190 -7.75 25.38 9.87
C PRO A 190 -9.28 25.34 10.01
N ALA A 191 -9.77 25.52 11.24
CA ALA A 191 -11.19 25.74 11.48
C ALA A 191 -11.68 26.96 10.67
N PRO A 192 -12.87 26.93 10.02
CA PRO A 192 -13.99 26.01 10.21
C PRO A 192 -14.06 24.81 9.24
N TYR A 193 -13.09 24.65 8.33
CA TYR A 193 -13.12 23.59 7.31
C TYR A 193 -12.72 22.20 7.83
N GLN A 194 -12.25 22.13 9.08
CA GLN A 194 -11.83 20.90 9.72
C GLN A 194 -13.02 19.98 10.05
N ARG A 195 -12.92 18.71 9.64
CA ARG A 195 -13.87 17.66 10.03
C ARG A 195 -13.45 17.05 11.39
N PRO A 196 -14.41 16.60 12.22
CA PRO A 196 -14.11 16.04 13.54
C PRO A 196 -13.35 14.72 13.48
N LEU A 197 -13.60 13.89 12.46
CA LEU A 197 -13.06 12.54 12.32
C LEU A 197 -12.53 12.33 10.89
N THR A 198 -11.56 11.42 10.75
CA THR A 198 -11.02 10.99 9.45
C THR A 198 -11.47 9.56 9.16
N LEU A 199 -12.05 9.34 7.98
CA LEU A 199 -12.52 8.04 7.53
C LEU A 199 -11.65 7.54 6.38
N VAL A 200 -10.87 6.50 6.65
CA VAL A 200 -10.04 5.81 5.67
C VAL A 200 -10.83 4.63 5.12
N ILE A 201 -11.04 4.59 3.81
CA ILE A 201 -11.81 3.52 3.16
C ILE A 201 -11.00 2.87 2.05
N THR A 202 -11.12 1.55 1.92
CA THR A 202 -10.58 0.81 0.78
C THR A 202 -11.45 1.00 -0.46
N LEU A 203 -10.85 0.90 -1.65
CA LEU A 203 -11.57 1.06 -2.92
C LEU A 203 -12.11 -0.29 -3.40
N GLU A 204 -11.20 -1.26 -3.54
CA GLU A 204 -11.47 -2.58 -4.09
C GLU A 204 -12.30 -3.44 -3.13
N ASP A 205 -13.28 -4.14 -3.70
CA ASP A 205 -14.24 -5.01 -3.01
C ASP A 205 -15.01 -4.33 -1.87
N PHE A 206 -14.98 -2.99 -1.80
CA PHE A 206 -15.77 -2.20 -0.86
C PHE A 206 -16.70 -1.22 -1.60
N LEU A 207 -16.15 -0.31 -2.40
CA LEU A 207 -16.94 0.63 -3.23
C LEU A 207 -17.16 0.09 -4.64
N VAL A 208 -16.18 -0.63 -5.17
CA VAL A 208 -16.17 -1.15 -6.54
C VAL A 208 -15.66 -2.57 -6.56
N HIS A 209 -16.09 -3.33 -7.56
CA HIS A 209 -15.60 -4.68 -7.83
C HIS A 209 -15.16 -4.75 -9.28
N SER A 210 -13.94 -5.23 -9.53
CA SER A 210 -13.37 -5.30 -10.88
C SER A 210 -13.16 -6.74 -11.29
N GLU A 211 -13.76 -7.12 -12.42
CA GLU A 211 -13.61 -8.44 -13.02
C GLU A 211 -12.92 -8.33 -14.37
N TRP A 212 -12.08 -9.31 -14.69
CA TRP A 212 -11.45 -9.42 -16.00
C TRP A 212 -12.16 -10.46 -16.87
N SER A 213 -12.48 -10.09 -18.11
CA SER A 213 -13.04 -10.99 -19.12
C SER A 213 -12.24 -10.92 -20.41
N GLN A 214 -12.05 -12.06 -21.08
CA GLN A 214 -11.31 -12.11 -22.35
C GLN A 214 -11.94 -11.24 -23.46
N LYS A 215 -13.28 -11.08 -23.46
CA LYS A 215 -14.00 -10.32 -24.50
C LYS A 215 -13.98 -8.81 -24.28
N TYR A 216 -13.99 -8.38 -23.02
CA TYR A 216 -14.23 -6.98 -22.65
C TYR A 216 -13.08 -6.37 -21.83
N GLY A 217 -12.07 -7.15 -21.48
CA GLY A 217 -11.00 -6.74 -20.57
C GLY A 217 -11.50 -6.54 -19.14
N TRP A 218 -10.88 -5.59 -18.44
CA TRP A 218 -11.28 -5.18 -17.10
C TRP A 218 -12.59 -4.40 -17.14
N ARG A 219 -13.55 -4.86 -16.34
CA ARG A 219 -14.83 -4.18 -16.12
C ARG A 219 -15.01 -3.94 -14.63
N THR A 220 -15.40 -2.74 -14.27
CA THR A 220 -15.59 -2.34 -12.88
C THR A 220 -17.07 -2.06 -12.63
N ALA A 221 -17.67 -2.79 -11.70
CA ALA A 221 -18.99 -2.53 -11.17
C ALA A 221 -18.90 -1.58 -9.96
N LYS A 222 -19.86 -0.67 -9.85
CA LYS A 222 -20.01 0.21 -8.69
C LYS A 222 -21.02 -0.39 -7.72
N ARG A 223 -20.68 -0.42 -6.43
CA ARG A 223 -21.58 -0.95 -5.39
C ARG A 223 -22.79 -0.04 -5.21
N PRO A 224 -24.00 -0.59 -5.03
CA PRO A 224 -25.17 0.23 -4.75
C PRO A 224 -24.96 1.09 -3.50
N GLY A 225 -25.31 2.37 -3.59
CA GLY A 225 -25.15 3.33 -2.49
C GLY A 225 -23.75 3.92 -2.33
N ALA A 226 -22.76 3.59 -3.17
CA ALA A 226 -21.42 4.17 -3.08
C ALA A 226 -21.41 5.70 -3.17
N ASP A 227 -22.13 6.29 -4.13
CA ASP A 227 -22.19 7.75 -4.30
C ASP A 227 -22.85 8.42 -3.07
N TYR A 228 -23.95 7.83 -2.58
CA TYR A 228 -24.67 8.34 -1.41
C TYR A 228 -23.81 8.22 -0.14
N PHE A 229 -23.09 7.10 0.02
CA PHE A 229 -22.20 6.87 1.15
C PHE A 229 -21.09 7.94 1.20
N LEU A 230 -20.41 8.19 0.09
CA LEU A 230 -19.34 9.20 0.02
C LEU A 230 -19.90 10.62 0.22
N GLY A 231 -20.95 10.99 -0.52
CA GLY A 231 -21.50 12.34 -0.46
C GLY A 231 -22.20 12.68 0.86
N TYR A 232 -22.83 11.70 1.51
CA TYR A 232 -23.45 11.91 2.82
C TYR A 232 -22.38 12.06 3.91
N LEU A 233 -21.40 11.15 3.95
CA LEU A 233 -20.38 11.12 4.99
C LEU A 233 -19.32 12.21 4.86
N SER A 234 -19.10 12.79 3.67
CA SER A 234 -18.14 13.90 3.47
C SER A 234 -18.50 15.15 4.28
N GLN A 235 -19.75 15.28 4.72
CA GLN A 235 -20.20 16.34 5.62
C GLN A 235 -19.64 16.19 7.04
N TYR A 236 -19.37 14.94 7.45
CA TYR A 236 -19.00 14.57 8.81
C TYR A 236 -17.54 14.14 8.95
N PHE A 237 -16.98 13.54 7.90
CA PHE A 237 -15.64 12.96 7.91
C PHE A 237 -14.75 13.60 6.85
N GLU A 238 -13.46 13.69 7.15
CA GLU A 238 -12.42 13.80 6.14
C GLU A 238 -12.23 12.42 5.51
N ILE A 239 -12.68 12.25 4.26
CA ILE A 239 -12.63 10.96 3.58
C ILE A 239 -11.27 10.81 2.89
N VAL A 240 -10.56 9.75 3.25
CA VAL A 240 -9.30 9.33 2.63
C VAL A 240 -9.55 8.01 1.91
N LEU A 241 -9.52 8.04 0.58
CA LEU A 241 -9.66 6.84 -0.23
C LEU A 241 -8.30 6.17 -0.34
N PHE A 242 -8.10 5.06 0.37
CA PHE A 242 -6.84 4.32 0.38
C PHE A 242 -7.00 3.00 -0.38
N SER A 243 -6.68 3.01 -1.67
CA SER A 243 -6.71 1.83 -2.53
C SER A 243 -5.59 0.84 -2.17
N SER A 244 -5.89 -0.46 -2.30
CA SER A 244 -4.92 -1.54 -2.12
C SER A 244 -4.11 -1.83 -3.40
N ASN A 245 -4.49 -1.22 -4.53
CA ASN A 245 -3.81 -1.33 -5.82
C ASN A 245 -2.88 -0.15 -6.09
N TYR A 246 -2.02 -0.33 -7.09
CA TYR A 246 -1.14 0.73 -7.59
C TYR A 246 -1.95 1.85 -8.27
N MET A 247 -1.42 3.07 -8.21
CA MET A 247 -2.04 4.28 -8.76
C MET A 247 -2.47 4.11 -10.23
N MET A 248 -1.62 3.47 -11.04
CA MET A 248 -1.87 3.22 -12.47
C MET A 248 -3.24 2.58 -12.77
N TYR A 249 -3.74 1.72 -11.88
CA TYR A 249 -5.01 1.01 -12.09
C TYR A 249 -6.20 1.75 -11.47
N SER A 250 -6.01 2.31 -10.29
CA SER A 250 -7.11 2.76 -9.45
C SER A 250 -7.40 4.26 -9.55
N GLU A 251 -6.45 5.07 -10.02
CA GLU A 251 -6.63 6.53 -10.16
C GLU A 251 -7.84 6.88 -11.03
N LYS A 252 -7.95 6.29 -12.23
CA LYS A 252 -9.08 6.52 -13.14
C LYS A 252 -10.42 6.03 -12.58
N ILE A 253 -10.40 5.04 -11.69
CA ILE A 253 -11.61 4.52 -11.05
C ILE A 253 -12.04 5.47 -9.94
N ALA A 254 -11.10 5.95 -9.12
CA ALA A 254 -11.34 6.95 -8.09
C ALA A 254 -11.89 8.26 -8.68
N GLU A 255 -11.28 8.76 -9.77
CA GLU A 255 -11.74 9.96 -10.48
C GLU A 255 -13.17 9.80 -11.02
N LYS A 256 -13.54 8.60 -11.49
CA LYS A 256 -14.92 8.34 -11.94
C LYS A 256 -15.94 8.25 -10.81
N LEU A 257 -15.51 7.89 -9.59
CA LEU A 257 -16.39 7.87 -8.42
C LEU A 257 -16.66 9.29 -7.91
N ASP A 258 -15.66 10.17 -8.00
CA ASP A 258 -15.76 11.57 -7.56
C ASP A 258 -15.17 12.53 -8.62
N PRO A 259 -15.91 12.79 -9.73
CA PRO A 259 -15.39 13.54 -10.87
C PRO A 259 -15.17 15.03 -10.61
N ILE A 260 -15.79 15.58 -9.56
CA ILE A 260 -15.65 16.99 -9.15
C ILE A 260 -14.71 17.10 -7.95
N HIS A 261 -14.21 15.97 -7.41
CA HIS A 261 -13.43 15.91 -6.18
C HIS A 261 -14.14 16.60 -5.00
N ALA A 262 -15.47 16.39 -4.91
CA ALA A 262 -16.33 17.03 -3.92
C ALA A 262 -16.42 16.25 -2.60
N PHE A 263 -16.13 14.93 -2.62
CA PHE A 263 -16.34 14.03 -1.48
C PHE A 263 -15.04 13.55 -0.87
N VAL A 264 -14.09 13.13 -1.71
CA VAL A 264 -12.82 12.54 -1.26
C VAL A 264 -11.77 13.63 -1.10
N SER A 265 -11.19 13.74 0.09
CA SER A 265 -10.16 14.75 0.38
C SER A 265 -8.79 14.35 -0.14
N TYR A 266 -8.42 13.08 0.02
CA TYR A 266 -7.12 12.54 -0.41
C TYR A 266 -7.25 11.13 -0.97
N ASN A 267 -6.51 10.87 -2.04
CA ASN A 267 -6.36 9.55 -2.64
C ASN A 267 -4.98 8.98 -2.28
N LEU A 268 -4.97 7.80 -1.67
CA LEU A 268 -3.78 7.03 -1.37
C LEU A 268 -3.87 5.68 -2.10
N PHE A 269 -2.71 5.14 -2.43
CA PHE A 269 -2.55 3.94 -3.25
C PHE A 269 -1.50 3.02 -2.64
N LYS A 270 -1.28 1.83 -3.21
CA LYS A 270 -0.34 0.83 -2.71
C LYS A 270 1.10 1.34 -2.51
N GLU A 271 1.52 2.33 -3.28
CA GLU A 271 2.81 3.01 -3.16
C GLU A 271 2.99 3.71 -1.79
N HIS A 272 1.88 4.01 -1.11
CA HIS A 272 1.85 4.65 0.21
C HIS A 272 1.76 3.62 1.36
N CYS A 273 1.61 2.34 1.05
CA CYS A 273 1.62 1.27 2.05
C CYS A 273 3.04 0.98 2.53
N VAL A 274 3.16 0.59 3.80
CA VAL A 274 4.40 0.04 4.35
C VAL A 274 4.47 -1.44 4.01
N TYR A 275 5.59 -1.88 3.42
CA TYR A 275 5.81 -3.29 3.14
C TYR A 275 6.57 -3.95 4.28
N LYS A 276 5.90 -4.83 5.03
CA LYS A 276 6.45 -5.52 6.19
C LYS A 276 6.02 -6.99 6.21
N ASP A 277 6.97 -7.89 6.45
CA ASP A 277 6.73 -9.34 6.58
C ASP A 277 5.98 -9.96 5.38
N GLY A 278 6.25 -9.47 4.15
CA GLY A 278 5.61 -9.98 2.93
C GLY A 278 4.23 -9.37 2.64
N VAL A 279 3.79 -8.40 3.44
CA VAL A 279 2.44 -7.84 3.40
C VAL A 279 2.50 -6.32 3.23
N HIS A 280 1.58 -5.76 2.46
CA HIS A 280 1.39 -4.31 2.35
C HIS A 280 0.40 -3.86 3.40
N ILE A 281 0.81 -2.94 4.27
CA ILE A 281 0.03 -2.47 5.41
C ILE A 281 -0.24 -0.98 5.24
N LYS A 282 -1.50 -0.58 5.42
CA LYS A 282 -1.95 0.81 5.47
C LYS A 282 -1.72 1.33 6.89
N ASP A 283 -0.50 1.80 7.15
CA ASP A 283 -0.13 2.29 8.47
C ASP A 283 -0.79 3.66 8.75
N LEU A 284 -1.77 3.65 9.66
CA LEU A 284 -2.53 4.85 10.00
C LEU A 284 -1.69 5.89 10.75
N SER A 285 -0.59 5.48 11.39
CA SER A 285 0.29 6.42 12.11
C SER A 285 0.97 7.42 11.17
N LYS A 286 1.10 7.08 9.89
CA LYS A 286 1.69 7.94 8.86
C LYS A 286 0.70 8.91 8.23
N LEU A 287 -0.57 8.88 8.62
CA LEU A 287 -1.58 9.81 8.07
C LEU A 287 -1.49 11.22 8.67
N ASN A 288 -0.61 11.47 9.65
CA ASN A 288 -0.54 12.75 10.36
C ASN A 288 -1.92 13.18 10.91
N ARG A 289 -2.64 12.22 11.48
CA ARG A 289 -3.94 12.38 12.12
C ARG A 289 -3.92 11.73 13.49
N ASP A 290 -4.74 12.25 14.40
CA ASP A 290 -4.89 11.66 15.72
C ASP A 290 -5.62 10.32 15.62
N LEU A 291 -4.94 9.22 15.97
CA LEU A 291 -5.49 7.86 15.91
C LEU A 291 -6.76 7.67 16.74
N SER A 292 -7.03 8.51 17.74
CA SER A 292 -8.29 8.46 18.49
C SER A 292 -9.50 8.91 17.64
N LYS A 293 -9.25 9.55 16.49
CA LYS A 293 -10.25 10.13 15.58
C LYS A 293 -10.20 9.55 14.16
N VAL A 294 -9.43 8.48 13.95
CA VAL A 294 -9.28 7.81 12.65
C VAL A 294 -10.05 6.49 12.68
N ILE A 295 -10.79 6.20 11.62
CA ILE A 295 -11.45 4.91 11.40
C ILE A 295 -11.00 4.38 10.05
N ILE A 296 -10.63 3.10 9.98
CA ILE A 296 -10.36 2.41 8.73
C ILE A 296 -11.43 1.37 8.42
N ILE A 297 -11.96 1.39 7.20
CA ILE A 297 -12.85 0.35 6.67
C ILE A 297 -12.12 -0.36 5.54
N ASP A 298 -11.80 -1.64 5.77
CA ASP A 298 -11.08 -2.45 4.80
C ASP A 298 -11.62 -3.88 4.78
N THR A 299 -11.43 -4.54 3.65
CA THR A 299 -11.86 -5.91 3.39
C THR A 299 -10.76 -6.92 3.73
N ASP A 300 -9.49 -6.52 3.64
CA ASP A 300 -8.34 -7.36 4.00
C ASP A 300 -7.83 -7.02 5.42
N PRO A 301 -7.85 -7.98 6.37
CA PRO A 301 -7.25 -7.82 7.69
C PRO A 301 -5.77 -7.46 7.71
N ASN A 302 -5.05 -7.79 6.65
CA ASN A 302 -3.65 -7.43 6.51
C ASN A 302 -3.43 -5.93 6.35
N SER A 303 -4.37 -5.23 5.70
CA SER A 303 -4.26 -3.79 5.44
C SER A 303 -4.17 -2.98 6.74
N TYR A 304 -4.92 -3.34 7.78
CA TYR A 304 -4.93 -2.63 9.07
C TYR A 304 -4.22 -3.40 10.19
N LYS A 305 -3.30 -4.30 9.84
CA LYS A 305 -2.62 -5.19 10.80
C LYS A 305 -1.90 -4.45 11.94
N LEU A 306 -1.45 -3.21 11.72
CA LEU A 306 -0.78 -2.40 12.72
C LEU A 306 -1.75 -1.67 13.68
N GLN A 307 -2.99 -1.42 13.27
CA GLN A 307 -4.01 -0.71 14.06
C GLN A 307 -5.40 -1.38 13.96
N PRO A 308 -5.56 -2.64 14.41
CA PRO A 308 -6.84 -3.36 14.34
C PRO A 308 -7.94 -2.75 15.23
N GLU A 309 -7.58 -1.95 16.23
CA GLU A 309 -8.51 -1.24 17.12
C GLU A 309 -9.29 -0.12 16.40
N ASN A 310 -8.72 0.45 15.34
CA ASN A 310 -9.35 1.49 14.51
C ASN A 310 -10.15 0.91 13.33
N ALA A 311 -10.16 -0.43 13.17
CA ALA A 311 -10.69 -1.09 11.98
C ALA A 311 -12.15 -1.55 12.12
N ILE A 312 -12.92 -1.30 11.07
CA ILE A 312 -14.21 -1.93 10.81
C ILE A 312 -14.00 -2.94 9.67
N PRO A 313 -13.91 -4.25 9.98
CA PRO A 313 -13.73 -5.27 8.97
C PRO A 313 -15.00 -5.44 8.15
N MET A 314 -14.87 -5.39 6.83
CA MET A 314 -15.96 -5.69 5.90
C MET A 314 -15.67 -6.97 5.12
N GLU A 315 -16.72 -7.69 4.74
CA GLU A 315 -16.56 -8.80 3.79
C GLU A 315 -16.31 -8.24 2.38
N PRO A 316 -15.39 -8.85 1.61
CA PRO A 316 -15.20 -8.50 0.21
C PRO A 316 -16.51 -8.59 -0.57
N TRP A 317 -16.82 -7.53 -1.31
CA TRP A 317 -17.99 -7.45 -2.17
C TRP A 317 -17.77 -8.25 -3.46
N ASN A 318 -18.73 -9.10 -3.79
CA ASN A 318 -18.70 -10.01 -4.95
C ASN A 318 -19.31 -9.41 -6.22
N GLY A 319 -19.72 -8.14 -6.21
CA GLY A 319 -20.41 -7.51 -7.34
C GLY A 319 -21.94 -7.61 -7.33
N GLU A 320 -22.54 -8.38 -6.40
CA GLU A 320 -24.00 -8.50 -6.29
C GLU A 320 -24.61 -7.27 -5.61
N ALA A 321 -25.80 -6.83 -6.04
CA ALA A 321 -26.43 -5.66 -5.44
C ALA A 321 -26.79 -5.90 -3.96
N ASP A 322 -26.20 -5.13 -3.05
CA ASP A 322 -26.47 -5.18 -1.61
C ASP A 322 -26.69 -3.77 -1.03
N ASP A 323 -27.12 -3.72 0.24
CA ASP A 323 -27.40 -2.48 0.98
C ASP A 323 -26.42 -2.25 2.15
N LYS A 324 -25.32 -3.03 2.21
CA LYS A 324 -24.36 -3.02 3.33
C LYS A 324 -23.71 -1.64 3.54
N LEU A 325 -23.41 -0.89 2.47
CA LEU A 325 -22.85 0.47 2.58
C LEU A 325 -23.84 1.42 3.27
N VAL A 326 -25.12 1.36 2.89
CA VAL A 326 -26.16 2.24 3.44
C VAL A 326 -26.40 1.92 4.92
N ARG A 327 -26.35 0.64 5.30
CA ARG A 327 -26.50 0.21 6.70
C ARG A 327 -25.35 0.66 7.62
N LEU A 328 -24.18 1.01 7.08
CA LEU A 328 -23.07 1.54 7.89
C LEU A 328 -23.26 3.03 8.24
N ILE A 329 -24.03 3.77 7.46
CA ILE A 329 -24.19 5.23 7.62
C ILE A 329 -24.70 5.62 9.01
N PRO A 330 -25.77 5.01 9.56
CA PRO A 330 -26.30 5.41 10.88
C PRO A 330 -25.27 5.32 12.00
N PHE A 331 -24.39 4.31 11.95
CA PHE A 331 -23.34 4.16 12.94
C PHE A 331 -22.24 5.22 12.79
N LEU A 332 -21.78 5.48 11.56
CA LEU A 332 -20.75 6.47 11.29
C LEU A 332 -21.24 7.89 11.61
N GLU A 333 -22.51 8.19 11.28
CA GLU A 333 -23.18 9.42 11.66
C GLU A 333 -23.28 9.58 13.18
N TYR A 334 -23.62 8.51 13.90
CA TYR A 334 -23.63 8.51 15.36
C TYR A 334 -22.27 8.88 15.96
N LEU A 335 -21.17 8.31 15.43
CA LEU A 335 -19.82 8.64 15.91
C LEU A 335 -19.45 10.11 15.72
N ALA A 336 -19.75 10.67 14.55
CA ALA A 336 -19.42 12.06 14.25
C ALA A 336 -20.26 13.06 15.06
N THR A 337 -21.53 12.74 15.32
CA THR A 337 -22.48 13.66 15.97
C THR A 337 -22.37 13.68 17.49
N GLN A 338 -21.97 12.57 18.12
CA GLN A 338 -21.84 12.47 19.58
C GLN A 338 -20.53 13.08 20.14
N GLN A 339 -19.68 13.69 19.30
CA GLN A 339 -18.40 14.28 19.70
C GLN A 339 -17.54 13.33 20.56
N THR A 340 -17.36 12.11 20.08
CA THR A 340 -16.59 11.08 20.78
C THR A 340 -15.12 11.48 20.83
N LYS A 341 -14.53 11.50 22.04
CA LYS A 341 -13.10 11.82 22.21
C LYS A 341 -12.19 10.75 21.61
N ASP A 342 -12.60 9.49 21.70
CA ASP A 342 -11.88 8.33 21.16
C ASP A 342 -12.87 7.33 20.60
N VAL A 343 -12.68 6.93 19.34
CA VAL A 343 -13.57 5.99 18.63
C VAL A 343 -13.30 4.53 19.01
N ARG A 344 -12.08 4.20 19.45
CA ARG A 344 -11.62 2.81 19.67
C ARG A 344 -12.42 2.07 20.74
N PRO A 345 -12.70 2.66 21.93
CA PRO A 345 -13.52 1.99 22.94
C PRO A 345 -14.95 1.70 22.48
N ILE A 346 -15.49 2.52 21.57
CA ILE A 346 -16.83 2.32 21.02
C ILE A 346 -16.81 1.14 20.04
N LEU A 347 -15.80 1.08 19.17
CA LEU A 347 -15.59 -0.03 18.23
C LEU A 347 -15.36 -1.37 18.97
N ASP A 348 -14.59 -1.34 20.07
CA ASP A 348 -14.33 -2.53 20.88
C ASP A 348 -15.54 -2.95 21.75
N SER A 349 -16.56 -2.10 21.87
CA SER A 349 -17.79 -2.46 22.59
C SER A 349 -18.67 -3.46 21.82
N PHE A 350 -18.42 -3.66 20.53
CA PHE A 350 -19.16 -4.59 19.68
C PHE A 350 -18.58 -6.00 19.80
N GLN A 351 -19.45 -7.01 19.84
CA GLN A 351 -19.02 -8.39 20.01
C GLN A 351 -18.32 -8.90 18.74
N ASP A 352 -18.86 -8.55 17.59
CA ASP A 352 -18.30 -8.86 16.28
C ASP A 352 -18.38 -7.64 15.37
N LYS A 353 -17.21 -7.05 15.08
CA LYS A 353 -17.11 -5.84 14.25
C LYS A 353 -17.54 -6.08 12.79
N LYS A 354 -17.60 -7.34 12.33
CA LYS A 354 -18.11 -7.66 10.98
C LYS A 354 -19.61 -7.43 10.85
N ASN A 355 -20.35 -7.66 11.93
CA ASN A 355 -21.80 -7.48 12.02
C ASN A 355 -22.18 -6.18 12.74
N LEU A 356 -21.33 -5.16 12.62
CA LEU A 356 -21.46 -3.92 13.37
C LEU A 356 -22.78 -3.19 13.07
N ALA A 357 -23.18 -3.12 11.79
CA ALA A 357 -24.39 -2.42 11.38
C ALA A 357 -25.66 -3.02 12.02
N THR A 358 -25.80 -4.34 11.97
CA THR A 358 -26.98 -5.03 12.52
C THR A 358 -27.02 -4.96 14.05
N GLU A 359 -25.87 -5.11 14.71
CA GLU A 359 -25.78 -4.96 16.16
C GLU A 359 -26.12 -3.53 16.60
N PHE A 360 -25.65 -2.53 15.86
CA PHE A 360 -25.99 -1.13 16.11
C PHE A 360 -27.49 -0.87 15.96
N ASP A 361 -28.13 -1.37 14.90
CA ASP A 361 -29.58 -1.25 14.71
C ASP A 361 -30.37 -1.85 15.87
N HIS A 362 -29.94 -3.01 16.37
CA HIS A 362 -30.55 -3.63 17.55
C HIS A 362 -30.38 -2.78 18.82
N ARG A 363 -29.22 -2.15 19.01
CA ARG A 363 -28.96 -1.24 20.14
C ARG A 363 -29.83 0.02 20.04
N VAL A 364 -29.92 0.62 18.86
CA VAL A 364 -30.76 1.79 18.59
C VAL A 364 -32.23 1.46 18.80
N LYS A 365 -32.72 0.30 18.32
CA LYS A 365 -34.11 -0.13 18.54
C LYS A 365 -34.44 -0.27 20.02
N LYS A 366 -33.56 -0.90 20.81
CA LYS A 366 -33.72 -0.97 22.27
C LYS A 366 -33.75 0.40 22.93
N LEU A 367 -32.94 1.35 22.45
CA LEU A 367 -32.95 2.73 22.96
C LEU A 367 -34.24 3.46 22.58
N LYS A 368 -34.76 3.27 21.36
CA LYS A 368 -36.06 3.80 20.94
C LYS A 368 -37.20 3.24 21.79
N ASP A 369 -37.23 1.94 22.03
CA ASP A 369 -38.26 1.29 22.86
C ASP A 369 -38.24 1.82 24.30
N LYS A 370 -37.05 2.03 24.89
CA LYS A 370 -36.90 2.66 26.21
C LYS A 370 -37.38 4.10 26.21
N PHE A 371 -36.99 4.90 25.22
CA PHE A 371 -37.40 6.30 25.09
C PHE A 371 -38.92 6.45 24.98
N HIS A 372 -39.57 5.63 24.15
CA HIS A 372 -41.02 5.63 24.02
C HIS A 372 -41.73 5.06 25.26
N GLY A 373 -41.16 4.04 25.91
CA GLY A 373 -41.69 3.47 27.15
C GLY A 373 -41.63 4.43 28.34
N GLU A 374 -40.48 5.10 28.56
CA GLU A 374 -40.31 6.13 29.57
C GLU A 374 -41.24 7.32 29.33
N ARG A 375 -41.47 7.71 28.06
CA ARG A 375 -42.42 8.77 27.73
C ARG A 375 -43.87 8.34 28.00
N SER A 376 -44.25 7.10 27.70
CA SER A 376 -45.60 6.62 28.02
C SER A 376 -45.85 6.64 29.54
N ASN A 377 -44.83 6.28 30.33
CA ASN A 377 -44.88 6.39 31.78
C ASN A 377 -44.85 7.86 32.23
N GLY A 378 -43.96 8.71 31.71
CA GLY A 378 -43.94 10.15 32.05
C GLY A 378 -45.25 10.86 31.71
N ASN A 379 -45.87 10.52 30.57
CA ASN A 379 -47.18 11.02 30.17
C ASN A 379 -48.30 10.52 31.08
N TRP A 380 -48.20 9.32 31.68
CA TRP A 380 -49.14 8.86 32.70
C TRP A 380 -49.10 9.78 33.92
N ALA A 381 -47.92 10.11 34.43
CA ALA A 381 -47.74 10.98 35.58
C ALA A 381 -48.20 12.42 35.31
N LEU A 382 -47.88 12.96 34.13
CA LEU A 382 -48.35 14.29 33.68
C LEU A 382 -49.87 14.33 33.46
N LYS A 383 -50.47 13.23 32.96
CA LYS A 383 -51.93 13.10 32.79
C LYS A 383 -52.66 13.01 34.14
N VAL A 384 -52.05 12.35 35.14
CA VAL A 384 -52.56 12.30 36.52
C VAL A 384 -52.45 13.66 37.22
N LEU A 385 -51.43 14.46 36.89
CA LEU A 385 -51.26 15.83 37.39
C LEU A 385 -52.10 16.89 36.64
N GLY A 386 -52.96 16.49 35.70
CA GLY A 386 -53.90 17.39 35.02
C GLY A 386 -53.25 18.37 34.03
N VAL A 387 -51.97 18.19 33.69
CA VAL A 387 -51.25 19.04 32.73
C VAL A 387 -51.59 18.55 31.31
N LYS A 388 -52.41 19.31 30.59
CA LYS A 388 -52.68 19.06 29.16
C LYS A 388 -51.43 19.39 28.35
N ASN A 389 -50.78 18.37 27.82
CA ASN A 389 -49.60 18.52 26.99
C ASN A 389 -50.04 18.84 25.55
N ASP A 390 -50.14 20.12 25.21
CA ASP A 390 -50.52 20.63 23.87
C ASP A 390 -49.36 20.59 22.85
N LEU A 391 -48.42 19.66 23.04
CA LEU A 391 -47.34 19.37 22.09
C LEU A 391 -47.79 18.29 21.11
N ASN A 392 -48.66 18.68 20.18
CA ASN A 392 -49.28 17.81 19.17
C ASN A 392 -48.33 17.39 18.02
N GLY A 393 -47.02 17.60 18.17
CA GLY A 393 -45.99 16.98 17.34
C GLY A 393 -45.33 15.87 18.14
N GLY A 394 -45.51 14.60 17.75
CA GLY A 394 -44.77 13.50 18.34
C GLY A 394 -43.27 13.80 18.29
N GLN A 395 -42.66 14.06 19.44
CA GLN A 395 -41.24 14.43 19.52
C GLN A 395 -40.43 13.24 18.99
N LYS A 396 -39.81 13.41 17.83
CA LYS A 396 -39.03 12.38 17.16
C LYS A 396 -37.83 12.00 18.02
N PHE A 397 -37.37 10.75 17.87
CA PHE A 397 -36.18 10.29 18.56
C PHE A 397 -34.98 11.17 18.16
N PRO A 398 -34.10 11.60 19.08
CA PRO A 398 -33.05 12.57 18.78
C PRO A 398 -32.14 12.17 17.60
N LEU A 399 -31.79 10.90 17.47
CA LEU A 399 -30.99 10.41 16.33
C LEU A 399 -31.75 10.50 15.00
N ASP A 400 -33.07 10.34 15.00
CA ASP A 400 -33.88 10.46 13.79
C ASP A 400 -33.97 11.93 13.34
N LEU A 401 -33.98 12.88 14.28
CA LEU A 401 -33.92 14.31 13.98
C LEU A 401 -32.59 14.69 13.33
N ILE A 402 -31.48 14.22 13.92
CA ILE A 402 -30.13 14.43 13.39
C ILE A 402 -30.02 13.86 11.97
N HIS A 403 -30.55 12.65 11.75
CA HIS A 403 -30.56 12.03 10.44
C HIS A 403 -31.38 12.83 9.41
N GLU A 404 -32.57 13.33 9.79
CA GLU A 404 -33.38 14.18 8.91
C GLU A 404 -32.70 15.50 8.56
N GLU A 405 -31.97 16.11 9.51
CA GLU A 405 -31.16 17.30 9.26
C GLU A 405 -29.97 16.99 8.34
N GLY A 406 -29.27 15.87 8.58
CA GLY A 406 -28.19 15.39 7.72
C GLY A 406 -28.65 15.15 6.28
N GLN A 407 -29.82 14.56 6.08
CA GLN A 407 -30.41 14.36 4.75
C GLN A 407 -30.74 15.68 4.06
N LYS A 408 -31.27 16.67 4.78
CA LYS A 408 -31.53 18.00 4.22
C LYS A 408 -30.24 18.69 3.80
N ASN A 409 -29.20 18.62 4.63
CA ASN A 409 -27.89 19.20 4.33
C ASN A 409 -27.26 18.51 3.11
N TYR A 410 -27.38 17.19 3.02
CA TYR A 410 -26.94 16.41 1.86
C TYR A 410 -27.65 16.85 0.57
N LEU A 411 -28.98 16.99 0.60
CA LEU A 411 -29.75 17.43 -0.57
C LEU A 411 -29.37 18.86 -1.00
N MET A 412 -29.13 19.74 -0.02
CA MET A 412 -28.62 21.08 -0.28
C MET A 412 -27.22 21.03 -0.92
N PHE A 413 -26.34 20.19 -0.39
CA PHE A 413 -24.99 19.99 -0.92
C PHE A 413 -24.99 19.44 -2.35
N MET A 414 -25.79 18.42 -2.63
CA MET A 414 -25.96 17.87 -3.98
C MET A 414 -26.50 18.90 -4.96
N LYS A 415 -27.42 19.76 -4.51
CA LYS A 415 -27.90 20.88 -5.33
C LYS A 415 -26.77 21.88 -5.65
N MET A 416 -25.91 22.19 -4.68
CA MET A 416 -24.75 23.06 -4.92
C MET A 416 -23.77 22.43 -5.92
N ILE A 417 -23.49 21.13 -5.80
CA ILE A 417 -22.63 20.40 -6.74
C ILE A 417 -23.21 20.44 -8.16
N GLU A 418 -24.51 20.22 -8.33
CA GLU A 418 -25.12 20.24 -9.66
C GLU A 418 -25.11 21.65 -10.26
N GLU A 419 -25.31 22.70 -9.44
CA GLU A 419 -25.16 24.10 -9.87
C GLU A 419 -23.70 24.38 -10.32
N GLU A 420 -22.71 23.90 -9.56
CA GLU A 420 -21.29 24.09 -9.88
C GLU A 420 -20.85 23.30 -11.12
N LYS A 421 -21.38 22.09 -11.29
CA LYS A 421 -21.16 21.27 -12.48
C LYS A 421 -21.67 21.96 -13.75
N GLU A 422 -22.84 22.59 -13.69
CA GLU A 422 -23.38 23.35 -14.82
C GLU A 422 -22.50 24.56 -15.14
N LYS A 423 -22.01 25.26 -14.10
CA LYS A 423 -21.05 26.37 -14.27
C LYS A 423 -19.75 25.90 -14.93
N ILE A 424 -19.19 24.78 -14.49
CA ILE A 424 -17.98 24.19 -15.10
C ILE A 424 -18.24 23.81 -16.55
N ARG A 425 -19.42 23.26 -16.88
CA ARG A 425 -19.79 22.93 -18.27
C ARG A 425 -19.82 24.18 -19.15
N ILE A 426 -20.52 25.24 -18.70
CA ILE A 426 -20.58 26.52 -19.42
C ILE A 426 -19.17 27.10 -19.57
N GLN A 427 -18.36 27.05 -18.52
CA GLN A 427 -16.97 27.52 -18.55
C GLN A 427 -16.13 26.73 -19.57
N GLN A 428 -16.26 25.40 -19.61
CA GLN A 428 -15.55 24.55 -20.57
C GLN A 428 -15.97 24.86 -22.01
N GLU A 429 -17.27 25.04 -22.26
CA GLU A 429 -17.79 25.44 -23.58
C GLU A 429 -17.18 26.78 -24.03
N GLN A 430 -17.15 27.79 -23.16
CA GLN A 430 -16.55 29.10 -23.45
C GLN A 430 -15.02 29.04 -23.65
N MET A 431 -14.31 28.23 -22.85
CA MET A 431 -12.85 28.12 -22.89
C MET A 431 -12.34 27.25 -24.05
N SER A 432 -13.13 26.28 -24.51
CA SER A 432 -12.77 25.39 -25.62
C SER A 432 -12.53 26.11 -26.96
N GLY A 433 -13.03 27.35 -27.11
CA GLY A 433 -12.87 28.17 -28.30
C GLY A 433 -11.63 29.08 -28.33
N GLN A 434 -10.85 29.17 -27.25
CA GLN A 434 -9.75 30.15 -27.14
C GLN A 434 -8.46 29.50 -26.62
N THR A 435 -7.76 28.79 -27.49
CA THR A 435 -6.34 28.49 -27.30
C THR A 435 -5.51 29.63 -27.90
N PHE A 436 -4.61 30.25 -27.14
CA PHE A 436 -3.64 31.20 -27.70
C PHE A 436 -2.84 30.50 -28.79
N THR A 437 -2.82 31.06 -29.99
CA THR A 437 -2.15 30.41 -31.11
C THR A 437 -0.64 30.62 -30.99
N LEU A 438 0.15 29.71 -31.56
CA LEU A 438 1.62 29.85 -31.58
C LEU A 438 2.06 31.20 -32.19
N LYS A 439 1.24 31.77 -33.08
CA LYS A 439 1.43 33.08 -33.69
C LYS A 439 1.39 34.22 -32.66
N ASP A 440 0.47 34.16 -31.70
CA ASP A 440 0.32 35.17 -30.64
C ASP A 440 1.52 35.13 -29.67
N TYR A 441 2.09 33.95 -29.44
CA TYR A 441 3.34 33.77 -28.68
C TYR A 441 4.56 34.35 -29.41
N VAL A 442 4.63 34.17 -30.73
CA VAL A 442 5.76 34.62 -31.56
C VAL A 442 5.72 36.14 -31.79
N GLU A 443 4.53 36.73 -31.87
CA GLU A 443 4.36 38.18 -32.05
C GLU A 443 4.56 38.98 -30.75
N GLY A 444 4.78 38.32 -29.59
CA GLY A 444 5.05 38.97 -28.31
C GLY A 444 3.85 39.71 -27.71
N ASN A 445 2.65 39.50 -28.25
CA ASN A 445 1.40 40.14 -27.84
C ASN A 445 0.76 39.45 -26.62
N LEU A 446 1.56 38.98 -25.66
CA LEU A 446 1.04 38.35 -24.45
C LEU A 446 0.52 39.43 -23.50
N PRO A 447 -0.76 39.37 -23.08
CA PRO A 447 -1.29 40.30 -22.08
C PRO A 447 -0.49 40.19 -20.78
N SER A 448 -0.28 41.32 -20.13
CA SER A 448 0.41 41.40 -18.82
C SER A 448 -0.29 40.50 -17.79
N PRO A 449 0.40 39.95 -16.77
CA PRO A 449 -0.24 39.14 -15.71
C PRO A 449 -1.47 39.82 -15.08
N GLU A 450 -1.48 41.15 -14.97
CA GLU A 450 -2.62 41.93 -14.48
C GLU A 450 -3.81 41.95 -15.46
N GLU A 451 -3.52 41.99 -16.77
CA GLU A 451 -4.53 41.94 -17.83
C GLU A 451 -5.11 40.53 -17.98
N GLN A 452 -4.29 39.50 -17.82
CA GLN A 452 -4.74 38.11 -17.75
C GLN A 452 -5.70 37.90 -16.58
N MET A 453 -5.38 38.47 -15.40
CA MET A 453 -6.26 38.41 -14.24
C MET A 453 -7.58 39.14 -14.47
N LYS A 454 -7.54 40.34 -15.07
CA LYS A 454 -8.78 41.08 -15.44
C LYS A 454 -9.63 40.31 -16.45
N MET A 455 -9.01 39.74 -17.48
CA MET A 455 -9.70 38.94 -18.48
C MET A 455 -10.31 37.67 -17.87
N GLN A 456 -9.62 37.00 -16.95
CA GLN A 456 -10.20 35.88 -16.19
C GLN A 456 -11.39 36.32 -15.34
N MET A 457 -11.29 37.47 -14.65
CA MET A 457 -12.38 38.00 -13.83
C MET A 457 -13.60 38.43 -14.64
N GLU A 458 -13.40 39.05 -15.82
CA GLU A 458 -14.50 39.38 -16.74
C GLU A 458 -15.16 38.13 -17.28
N LYS A 459 -14.38 37.13 -17.71
CA LYS A 459 -14.91 35.82 -18.14
C LYS A 459 -15.69 35.12 -17.05
N GLN A 460 -15.21 35.16 -15.80
CA GLN A 460 -15.93 34.58 -14.66
C GLN A 460 -17.30 35.23 -14.51
N LYS A 461 -17.38 36.57 -14.64
CA LYS A 461 -18.64 37.32 -14.61
C LYS A 461 -19.55 36.99 -15.78
N GLU A 462 -19.01 36.80 -16.99
CA GLU A 462 -19.78 36.38 -18.17
C GLU A 462 -20.39 34.99 -17.98
N VAL A 463 -19.60 34.03 -17.49
CA VAL A 463 -20.07 32.67 -17.17
C VAL A 463 -21.16 32.73 -16.10
N ASP A 464 -20.97 33.51 -15.04
CA ASP A 464 -21.98 33.68 -13.99
C ASP A 464 -23.28 34.33 -14.53
N ALA A 465 -23.17 35.32 -15.42
CA ALA A 465 -24.32 35.96 -16.05
C ALA A 465 -25.11 34.99 -16.95
N LEU A 466 -24.42 34.20 -17.77
CA LEU A 466 -25.02 33.15 -18.61
C LEU A 466 -25.72 32.09 -17.76
N PHE A 467 -25.09 31.64 -16.68
CA PHE A 467 -25.68 30.70 -15.74
C PHE A 467 -26.97 31.26 -15.12
N GLU A 468 -26.98 32.52 -14.70
CA GLU A 468 -28.19 33.18 -14.16
C GLU A 468 -29.31 33.32 -15.21
N GLU A 469 -28.97 33.59 -16.47
CA GLU A 469 -29.95 33.59 -17.57
C GLU A 469 -30.56 32.22 -17.81
N GLU A 470 -29.74 31.15 -17.85
CA GLU A 470 -30.23 29.78 -17.99
C GLU A 470 -31.09 29.35 -16.81
N LYS A 471 -30.69 29.73 -15.58
CA LYS A 471 -31.45 29.47 -14.36
C LYS A 471 -32.83 30.15 -14.41
N LYS A 472 -32.90 31.40 -14.91
CA LYS A 472 -34.18 32.11 -15.13
C LYS A 472 -35.03 31.42 -16.20
N LYS A 473 -34.43 30.99 -17.32
CA LYS A 473 -35.13 30.25 -18.40
C LYS A 473 -35.71 28.93 -17.87
N LYS A 474 -34.92 28.11 -17.14
CA LYS A 474 -35.40 26.85 -16.54
C LYS A 474 -36.57 27.09 -15.58
N LYS A 475 -36.47 28.06 -14.66
CA LYS A 475 -37.58 28.42 -13.75
C LYS A 475 -38.86 28.85 -14.49
N SER A 476 -38.73 29.61 -15.58
CA SER A 476 -39.89 30.04 -16.38
C SER A 476 -40.54 28.90 -17.18
N ALA A 477 -39.79 27.84 -17.47
CA ALA A 477 -40.27 26.64 -18.14
C ALA A 477 -40.97 25.68 -17.17
N GLU A 478 -40.52 25.59 -15.91
CA GLU A 478 -41.17 24.78 -14.87
C GLU A 478 -42.47 25.38 -14.33
N SER A 479 -42.69 26.69 -14.50
CA SER A 479 -43.90 27.39 -14.05
C SER A 479 -45.05 27.37 -15.07
N LYS A 480 -44.84 26.80 -16.26
CA LYS A 480 -45.84 26.59 -17.32
C LYS A 480 -46.22 25.13 -17.38
#